data_AF-A0A628N802-F1
#
_entry.id   AF-A0A628N802-F1
#
_cell.length_a   1.000
_cell.length_b   1.000
_cell.length_c   1.000
_cell.angle_alpha   90.00
_cell.angle_beta   90.00
_cell.angle_gamma   90.00
#
_symmetry.space_group_name_H-M   'P 1'
#
loop_
_entity.id
_entity.type
_entity.pdbx_description
1 polymer ?
#
loop_
_entity_poly.entity_id
_entity_poly.type
_entity_poly.pdbx_seq_one_letter_code
_entity_poly.pdbx_strand_id
1 'polypeptide(L)'
;MQYHEPYTSAALNRKLRGILREGFYTGFIPRPGGGLNLLVTSVDSEQKTGSASINIGDDYQITVRQQKDVILKLSAGTKFAIILKAVYTLGSDTYQVNSKSSIKATEIYAKTFTDSYELGDGELLICTVNIPAGAKEITIDMIDSTAKKVAAIGIELSNDFNSDEEKKAATPKAVKDGIADHEQKADPHSQYAMKESPVLTGIPEAPTASAGSNTNQIANTAFVQAVILGLIGGSPETLSTLKKIADAINNDPNFSTTISNELALKAPLDSPLLTGAPSAPTAPEDTNNTQIATTAFVRRAISALVGSAPETLDTINEIATALGNDPNFATTMLNALGGKQPLDNTLTNLSGKDVAGLLAY
;
A
#
# COMPACT_ATOMS: atom_id res chain seq x y z
N MET A 1 1.68 26.38 64.86
CA MET A 1 1.69 27.00 66.21
C MET A 1 0.42 26.63 66.97
N GLN A 2 0.48 26.53 68.29
CA GLN A 2 -0.67 26.17 69.13
C GLN A 2 -0.83 27.22 70.23
N TYR A 3 -2.01 27.83 70.32
CA TYR A 3 -2.38 28.81 71.34
C TYR A 3 -3.69 28.38 72.03
N HIS A 4 -4.01 29.01 73.16
CA HIS A 4 -5.29 28.82 73.87
C HIS A 4 -6.53 29.29 73.07
N GLU A 5 -6.34 29.92 71.92
CA GLU A 5 -7.40 30.29 70.98
C GLU A 5 -7.48 29.29 69.82
N PRO A 6 -8.40 28.31 69.86
CA PRO A 6 -8.43 27.22 68.89
C PRO A 6 -8.71 27.69 67.47
N TYR A 7 -9.58 28.69 67.28
CA TYR A 7 -9.95 29.20 65.95
C TYR A 7 -8.82 29.97 65.27
N THR A 8 -8.15 30.86 66.01
CA THR A 8 -6.99 31.61 65.51
C THR A 8 -5.83 30.66 65.15
N SER A 9 -5.56 29.69 66.02
CA SER A 9 -4.52 28.68 65.81
C SER A 9 -4.82 27.81 64.59
N ALA A 10 -6.04 27.31 64.47
CA ALA A 10 -6.47 26.49 63.33
C ALA A 10 -6.39 27.28 62.02
N ALA A 11 -6.88 28.53 62.00
CA ALA A 11 -6.85 29.37 60.82
C ALA A 11 -5.42 29.67 60.35
N LEU A 12 -4.49 29.94 61.28
CA LEU A 12 -3.09 30.17 60.95
C LEU A 12 -2.42 28.90 60.41
N ASN A 13 -2.59 27.75 61.08
CA ASN A 13 -1.98 26.49 60.65
C ASN A 13 -2.53 26.01 59.29
N ARG A 14 -3.82 26.27 59.01
CA ARG A 14 -4.40 26.03 57.68
C ARG A 14 -3.89 27.00 56.62
N LYS A 15 -3.66 28.27 56.98
CA LYS A 15 -3.07 29.25 56.04
C LYS A 15 -1.62 28.93 55.70
N LEU A 16 -0.85 28.34 56.61
CA LEU A 16 0.53 27.93 56.33
C LEU A 16 0.59 26.74 55.36
N ARG A 17 -0.41 25.85 55.41
CA ARG A 17 -0.54 24.72 54.47
C ARG A 17 -0.50 25.22 53.02
N GLY A 18 0.44 24.70 52.24
CA GLY A 18 0.67 25.09 50.84
C GLY A 18 1.60 26.30 50.64
N ILE A 19 1.78 27.15 51.66
CA ILE A 19 2.77 28.25 51.62
C ILE A 19 4.17 27.68 51.85
N LEU A 20 4.39 26.99 52.97
CA LEU A 20 5.66 26.37 53.31
C LEU A 20 5.68 24.91 52.84
N ARG A 21 6.84 24.45 52.36
CA ARG A 21 7.08 23.04 52.08
C ARG A 21 7.24 22.31 53.41
N GLU A 22 6.74 21.09 53.47
CA GLU A 22 7.09 20.21 54.58
C GLU A 22 8.58 19.82 54.47
N GLY A 23 9.28 19.82 55.59
CA GLY A 23 10.69 19.45 55.67
C GLY A 23 11.45 20.24 56.73
N PHE A 24 12.76 19.99 56.78
CA PHE A 24 13.71 20.66 57.66
C PHE A 24 14.36 21.83 56.93
N TYR A 25 14.26 23.02 57.52
CA TYR A 25 14.87 24.24 56.98
C TYR A 25 16.25 24.50 57.57
N THR A 26 16.45 24.14 58.84
CA THR A 26 17.72 24.29 59.54
C THR A 26 17.77 23.39 60.78
N GLY A 27 18.97 23.03 61.24
CA GLY A 27 19.18 22.23 62.45
C GLY A 27 18.66 20.79 62.38
N PHE A 28 18.30 20.22 63.53
CA PHE A 28 17.97 18.79 63.70
C PHE A 28 19.07 17.88 63.13
N ILE A 29 20.31 18.15 63.50
CA ILE A 29 21.50 17.47 63.01
C ILE A 29 21.79 16.29 63.95
N PRO A 30 21.69 15.04 63.47
CA PRO A 30 22.05 13.87 64.27
C PRO A 30 23.57 13.75 64.38
N ARG A 31 24.05 13.43 65.57
CA ARG A 31 25.47 13.24 65.91
C ARG A 31 25.64 12.12 66.93
N PRO A 32 26.82 11.50 66.99
CA PRO A 32 27.23 10.70 68.14
C PRO A 32 27.13 11.51 69.45
N GLY A 33 26.38 11.00 70.42
CA GLY A 33 26.23 11.60 71.75
C GLY A 33 27.10 10.96 72.84
N GLY A 34 27.99 10.03 72.45
CA GLY A 34 28.82 9.22 73.35
C GLY A 34 28.11 7.95 73.84
N GLY A 35 28.80 6.80 73.78
CA GLY A 35 28.16 5.50 74.00
C GLY A 35 27.04 5.25 72.98
N LEU A 36 26.01 4.49 73.36
CA LEU A 36 24.85 4.21 72.50
C LEU A 36 23.80 5.34 72.50
N ASN A 37 24.25 6.59 72.61
CA ASN A 37 23.40 7.76 72.60
C ASN A 37 23.51 8.49 71.26
N LEU A 38 22.38 8.77 70.63
CA LEU A 38 22.30 9.69 69.51
C LEU A 38 21.93 11.07 70.01
N LEU A 39 22.74 12.06 69.68
CA LEU A 39 22.49 13.47 69.95
C LEU A 39 21.84 14.10 68.71
N VAL A 40 20.63 14.63 68.84
CA VAL A 40 20.04 15.51 67.83
C VAL A 40 20.24 16.95 68.28
N THR A 41 21.07 17.70 67.56
CA THR A 41 21.49 19.06 67.92
C THR A 41 21.19 20.07 66.81
N SER A 42 21.14 21.36 67.18
CA SER A 42 21.09 22.46 66.23
C SER A 42 22.24 23.44 66.39
N VAL A 43 23.27 23.11 67.17
CA VAL A 43 24.35 24.04 67.56
C VAL A 43 25.19 24.53 66.37
N ASP A 44 25.28 23.72 65.30
CA ASP A 44 26.06 24.04 64.11
C ASP A 44 25.20 24.66 62.98
N SER A 45 23.97 25.06 63.28
CA SER A 45 23.14 25.83 62.34
C SER A 45 23.39 27.33 62.47
N GLU A 46 23.14 28.11 61.39
CA GLU A 46 23.38 29.57 61.34
C GLU A 46 22.78 30.34 62.53
N GLN A 47 21.65 29.87 63.07
CA GLN A 47 20.95 30.50 64.20
C GLN A 47 20.99 29.66 65.49
N LYS A 48 21.82 28.62 65.54
CA LYS A 48 21.89 27.63 66.65
C LYS A 48 20.53 27.04 67.04
N THR A 49 19.59 27.03 66.11
CA THR A 49 18.21 26.60 66.31
C THR A 49 17.79 25.74 65.13
N GLY A 50 16.93 24.77 65.41
CA GLY A 50 16.34 23.91 64.38
C GLY A 50 14.98 24.45 63.99
N SER A 51 14.64 24.41 62.71
CA SER A 51 13.32 24.74 62.19
C SER A 51 12.86 23.67 61.21
N ALA A 52 11.64 23.18 61.41
CA ALA A 52 10.98 22.23 60.52
C ALA A 52 9.51 22.65 60.33
N SER A 53 8.95 22.30 59.19
CA SER A 53 7.52 22.43 58.92
C SER A 53 6.97 21.05 58.63
N ILE A 54 5.89 20.67 59.29
CA ILE A 54 5.32 19.31 59.28
C ILE A 54 3.86 19.40 58.88
N ASN A 55 3.45 18.60 57.91
CA ASN A 55 2.04 18.48 57.55
C ASN A 55 1.33 17.55 58.51
N ILE A 56 0.10 17.90 58.89
CA ILE A 56 -0.76 17.09 59.74
C ILE A 56 -2.13 16.98 59.04
N GLY A 57 -2.51 15.76 58.70
CA GLY A 57 -3.63 15.46 57.82
C GLY A 57 -3.51 16.21 56.48
N ASP A 58 -4.66 16.56 55.90
CA ASP A 58 -4.72 17.28 54.63
C ASP A 58 -4.73 18.80 54.79
N ASP A 59 -5.14 19.29 55.96
CA ASP A 59 -5.52 20.69 56.13
C ASP A 59 -4.51 21.53 56.92
N TYR A 60 -3.66 20.92 57.73
CA TYR A 60 -2.87 21.67 58.71
C TYR A 60 -1.38 21.53 58.47
N GLN A 61 -0.66 22.59 58.81
CA GLN A 61 0.79 22.57 58.84
C GLN A 61 1.29 23.21 60.13
N ILE A 62 2.23 22.55 60.78
CA ILE A 62 2.83 22.98 62.05
C ILE A 62 4.31 23.25 61.87
N THR A 63 4.72 24.45 62.24
CA THR A 63 6.13 24.79 62.39
C THR A 63 6.65 24.34 63.75
N VAL A 64 7.80 23.69 63.73
CA VAL A 64 8.49 23.16 64.90
C VAL A 64 9.85 23.84 65.02
N ARG A 65 10.19 24.28 66.24
CA ARG A 65 11.49 24.85 66.56
C ARG A 65 12.22 23.99 67.58
N GLN A 66 13.42 23.51 67.25
CA GLN A 66 14.29 22.86 68.24
C GLN A 66 14.90 23.93 69.15
N GLN A 67 14.58 23.86 70.45
CA GLN A 67 15.08 24.80 71.46
C GLN A 67 16.29 24.27 72.24
N LYS A 68 16.42 22.94 72.36
CA LYS A 68 17.50 22.27 73.09
C LYS A 68 17.88 20.97 72.38
N ASP A 69 19.09 20.50 72.67
CA ASP A 69 19.56 19.20 72.22
C ASP A 69 18.72 18.06 72.82
N VAL A 70 18.51 17.02 72.02
CA VAL A 70 17.77 15.83 72.44
C VAL A 70 18.70 14.63 72.36
N ILE A 71 18.81 13.89 73.45
CA ILE A 71 19.61 12.67 73.53
C ILE A 71 18.67 11.47 73.50
N LEU A 72 18.85 10.61 72.51
CA LEU A 72 18.11 9.36 72.36
C LEU A 72 19.02 8.19 72.72
N LYS A 73 18.58 7.37 73.67
CA LYS A 73 19.29 6.13 74.03
C LYS A 73 18.84 5.02 73.09
N LEU A 74 19.78 4.45 72.35
CA LEU A 74 19.53 3.38 71.38
C LEU A 74 20.17 2.06 71.86
N SER A 75 19.84 0.96 71.20
CA SER A 75 20.39 -0.37 71.49
C SER A 75 21.20 -0.93 70.32
N ALA A 76 22.25 -1.69 70.63
CA ALA A 76 23.05 -2.36 69.62
C ALA A 76 22.28 -3.47 68.89
N GLY A 77 22.68 -3.77 67.66
CA GLY A 77 22.07 -4.81 66.82
C GLY A 77 20.69 -4.44 66.25
N THR A 78 20.32 -3.17 66.26
CA THR A 78 19.01 -2.68 65.78
C THR A 78 19.20 -1.49 64.85
N LYS A 79 18.40 -1.42 63.78
CA LYS A 79 18.30 -0.24 62.91
C LYS A 79 17.14 0.63 63.40
N PHE A 80 17.40 1.92 63.59
CA PHE A 80 16.41 2.88 64.06
C PHE A 80 16.13 3.95 63.01
N ALA A 81 14.88 4.40 62.95
CA ALA A 81 14.50 5.66 62.35
C ALA A 81 14.30 6.67 63.47
N ILE A 82 14.91 7.83 63.28
CA ILE A 82 14.85 8.94 64.21
C ILE A 82 13.88 9.94 63.63
N ILE A 83 12.76 10.11 64.32
CA ILE A 83 11.58 10.77 63.76
C ILE A 83 11.29 12.00 64.58
N LEU A 84 11.00 13.10 63.88
CA LEU A 84 10.36 14.28 64.46
C LEU A 84 8.85 14.16 64.22
N LYS A 85 8.07 14.04 65.29
CA LYS A 85 6.61 14.01 65.21
C LYS A 85 6.02 15.29 65.78
N ALA A 86 5.18 15.98 65.00
CA ALA A 86 4.32 17.03 65.50
C ALA A 86 2.91 16.47 65.74
N VAL A 87 2.29 16.87 66.84
CA VAL A 87 0.93 16.45 67.20
C VAL A 87 0.05 17.69 67.25
N TYR A 88 -1.03 17.68 66.46
CA TYR A 88 -2.07 18.70 66.52
C TYR A 88 -3.44 18.03 66.45
N THR A 89 -4.29 18.34 67.42
CA THR A 89 -5.68 17.91 67.44
C THR A 89 -6.52 19.10 67.87
N LEU A 90 -7.55 19.43 67.08
CA LEU A 90 -8.39 20.59 67.34
C LEU A 90 -9.03 20.47 68.74
N GLY A 91 -8.91 21.53 69.55
CA GLY A 91 -9.51 21.58 70.88
C GLY A 91 -8.78 20.78 71.98
N SER A 92 -7.66 20.12 71.65
CA SER A 92 -6.81 19.46 72.66
C SER A 92 -5.65 20.37 73.08
N ASP A 93 -5.53 20.62 74.37
CA ASP A 93 -4.38 21.34 74.92
C ASP A 93 -3.15 20.42 74.90
N THR A 94 -2.06 20.87 74.29
CA THR A 94 -0.76 20.23 74.42
C THR A 94 0.03 20.85 75.56
N TYR A 95 1.12 20.19 75.98
CA TYR A 95 2.04 20.69 77.01
C TYR A 95 2.59 22.10 76.71
N GLN A 96 2.66 22.48 75.43
CA GLN A 96 3.10 23.81 75.01
C GLN A 96 2.11 24.92 75.39
N VAL A 97 0.82 24.60 75.38
CA VAL A 97 -0.27 25.53 75.71
C VAL A 97 -0.63 25.43 77.19
N ASN A 98 -0.64 24.22 77.73
CA ASN A 98 -1.01 23.92 79.12
C ASN A 98 0.01 22.95 79.73
N SER A 99 0.82 23.42 80.67
CA SER A 99 1.88 22.63 81.31
C SER A 99 1.37 21.42 82.13
N LYS A 100 0.06 21.30 82.35
CA LYS A 100 -0.58 20.13 82.97
C LYS A 100 -1.00 19.06 81.95
N SER A 101 -0.97 19.35 80.65
CA SER A 101 -1.32 18.38 79.61
C SER A 101 -0.24 17.29 79.47
N SER A 102 -0.66 16.04 79.32
CA SER A 102 0.23 14.91 78.99
C SER A 102 0.58 14.85 77.50
N ILE A 103 -0.10 15.61 76.64
CA ILE A 103 0.08 15.55 75.18
C ILE A 103 1.28 16.41 74.80
N LYS A 104 2.35 15.79 74.29
CA LYS A 104 3.50 16.52 73.74
C LYS A 104 3.12 17.13 72.39
N ALA A 105 3.34 18.44 72.22
CA ALA A 105 3.10 19.13 70.95
C ALA A 105 4.04 18.65 69.84
N THR A 106 5.23 18.23 70.22
CA THR A 106 6.23 17.65 69.33
C THR A 106 7.12 16.72 70.14
N GLU A 107 7.55 15.62 69.55
CA GLU A 107 8.50 14.69 70.13
C GLU A 107 9.53 14.24 69.07
N ILE A 108 10.77 14.05 69.51
CA ILE A 108 11.76 13.29 68.75
C ILE A 108 11.89 11.93 69.42
N TYR A 109 11.65 10.86 68.68
CA TYR A 109 11.80 9.51 69.20
C TYR A 109 12.47 8.60 68.18
N ALA A 110 12.96 7.47 68.68
CA ALA A 110 13.51 6.40 67.86
C ALA A 110 12.48 5.28 67.72
N LYS A 111 12.33 4.76 66.52
CA LYS A 111 11.51 3.58 66.23
C LYS A 111 12.32 2.58 65.44
N THR A 112 12.10 1.30 65.67
CA THR A 112 12.77 0.25 64.87
C THR A 112 12.42 0.44 63.40
N PHE A 113 13.44 0.48 62.55
CA PHE A 113 13.31 0.73 61.12
C PHE A 113 13.47 -0.55 60.33
N THR A 114 12.51 -0.80 59.46
CA THR A 114 12.54 -1.83 58.42
C THR A 114 12.55 -1.14 57.06
N ASP A 115 12.95 -1.83 56.01
CA ASP A 115 12.99 -1.23 54.66
C ASP A 115 11.59 -0.94 54.09
N SER A 116 10.54 -1.39 54.78
CA SER A 116 9.12 -1.10 54.53
C SER A 116 8.54 -0.02 55.45
N TYR A 117 9.39 0.74 56.15
CA TYR A 117 8.93 1.75 57.10
C TYR A 117 8.33 2.96 56.36
N GLU A 118 7.06 3.22 56.60
CA GLU A 118 6.38 4.44 56.13
C GLU A 118 6.24 5.44 57.29
N LEU A 119 6.50 6.72 57.00
CA LEU A 119 6.27 7.79 57.95
C LEU A 119 4.76 7.95 58.19
N GLY A 120 4.36 8.05 59.46
CA GLY A 120 2.98 8.32 59.82
C GLY A 120 2.61 9.78 59.60
N ASP A 121 1.32 10.09 59.79
CA ASP A 121 0.86 11.48 59.77
C ASP A 121 1.57 12.32 60.85
N GLY A 122 1.97 13.54 60.46
CA GLY A 122 2.74 14.44 61.31
C GLY A 122 4.19 14.00 61.58
N GLU A 123 4.76 13.09 60.80
CA GLU A 123 6.12 12.58 61.00
C GLU A 123 7.10 13.01 59.91
N LEU A 124 8.31 13.41 60.32
CA LEU A 124 9.46 13.64 59.45
C LEU A 124 10.66 12.80 59.87
N LEU A 125 11.33 12.18 58.91
CA LEU A 125 12.56 11.43 59.15
C LEU A 125 13.76 12.39 59.29
N ILE A 126 14.43 12.35 60.45
CA ILE A 126 15.69 13.07 60.67
C ILE A 126 16.86 12.28 60.08
N CYS A 127 16.95 10.99 60.42
CA CYS A 127 17.96 10.06 59.92
C CYS A 127 17.55 8.62 60.22
N THR A 128 18.23 7.67 59.58
CA THR A 128 18.30 6.30 60.04
C THR A 128 19.64 6.04 60.72
N VAL A 129 19.64 5.17 61.72
CA VAL A 129 20.86 4.78 62.44
C VAL A 129 20.95 3.27 62.44
N ASN A 130 21.96 2.72 61.79
CA ASN A 130 22.21 1.28 61.72
C ASN A 130 23.30 0.89 62.71
N ILE A 131 22.91 0.32 63.86
CA ILE A 131 23.86 -0.01 64.93
C ILE A 131 24.16 -1.52 64.88
N PRO A 132 25.40 -1.93 64.53
CA PRO A 132 25.77 -3.35 64.48
C PRO A 132 25.64 -4.04 65.84
N ALA A 133 25.47 -5.36 65.82
CA ALA A 133 25.48 -6.16 67.03
C ALA A 133 26.85 -6.02 67.74
N GLY A 134 26.85 -5.81 69.06
CA GLY A 134 28.06 -5.65 69.86
C GLY A 134 28.71 -4.25 69.82
N ALA A 135 28.15 -3.30 69.07
CA ALA A 135 28.61 -1.91 69.13
C ALA A 135 28.47 -1.34 70.55
N LYS A 136 29.51 -0.64 71.01
CA LYS A 136 29.52 0.02 72.33
C LYS A 136 29.21 1.52 72.24
N GLU A 137 29.34 2.08 71.05
CA GLU A 137 29.05 3.47 70.76
C GLU A 137 28.50 3.65 69.35
N ILE A 138 27.75 4.74 69.16
CA ILE A 138 27.28 5.18 67.83
C ILE A 138 28.39 6.01 67.19
N THR A 139 28.81 5.64 65.99
CA THR A 139 29.75 6.43 65.19
C THR A 139 29.01 7.20 64.09
N ILE A 140 29.70 8.15 63.45
CA ILE A 140 29.09 8.96 62.38
C ILE A 140 28.65 8.10 61.18
N ASP A 141 29.43 7.08 60.83
CA ASP A 141 29.15 6.19 59.70
C ASP A 141 27.90 5.32 59.90
N MET A 142 27.45 5.18 61.15
CA MET A 142 26.21 4.48 61.46
C MET A 142 24.97 5.34 61.20
N ILE A 143 25.12 6.65 60.95
CA ILE A 143 24.02 7.61 60.79
C ILE A 143 23.86 7.98 59.31
N ASP A 144 22.71 7.65 58.73
CA ASP A 144 22.36 8.04 57.37
C ASP A 144 21.23 9.09 57.39
N SER A 145 21.55 10.30 56.94
CA SER A 145 20.62 11.43 56.84
C SER A 145 20.19 11.74 55.41
N THR A 146 20.49 10.88 54.43
CA THR A 146 20.22 11.10 53.00
C THR A 146 18.73 11.26 52.71
N ALA A 147 17.90 10.49 53.42
CA ALA A 147 16.45 10.54 53.31
C ALA A 147 15.79 11.71 54.08
N LYS A 148 16.59 12.59 54.73
CA LYS A 148 16.07 13.77 55.41
C LYS A 148 15.51 14.75 54.38
N LYS A 149 14.22 15.05 54.48
CA LYS A 149 13.54 16.02 53.60
C LYS A 149 13.99 17.45 53.93
N VAL A 150 15.06 17.91 53.32
CA VAL A 150 15.55 19.30 53.46
C VAL A 150 14.70 20.20 52.58
N ALA A 151 14.16 21.28 53.16
CA ALA A 151 13.33 22.23 52.45
C ALA A 151 14.03 23.60 52.37
N ALA A 152 14.01 24.23 51.20
CA ALA A 152 14.41 25.61 51.01
C ALA A 152 13.21 26.56 51.12
N ILE A 153 13.47 27.82 51.51
CA ILE A 153 12.47 28.89 51.45
C ILE A 153 12.56 29.53 50.06
N GLY A 154 11.42 29.64 49.37
CA GLY A 154 11.35 30.26 48.04
C GLY A 154 11.43 29.25 46.90
N ILE A 155 12.07 29.66 45.79
CA ILE A 155 12.26 28.85 44.59
C ILE A 155 13.61 28.14 44.71
N GLU A 156 13.60 26.83 44.50
CA GLU A 156 14.82 26.01 44.44
C GLU A 156 15.35 25.97 43.01
N LEU A 157 16.64 26.24 42.83
CA LEU A 157 17.29 26.10 41.52
C LEU A 157 17.74 24.65 41.32
N SER A 158 17.37 24.05 40.18
CA SER A 158 17.68 22.66 39.84
C SER A 158 18.41 22.54 38.51
N ASN A 159 19.19 21.47 38.39
CA ASN A 159 19.77 21.04 37.11
C ASN A 159 18.80 20.20 36.27
N ASP A 160 17.61 19.92 36.78
CA ASP A 160 16.54 19.26 36.02
C ASP A 160 15.81 20.28 35.12
N PHE A 161 15.45 19.87 33.91
CA PHE A 161 14.68 20.70 32.95
C PHE A 161 13.26 20.15 32.68
N ASN A 162 12.86 19.08 33.37
CA ASN A 162 11.59 18.37 33.21
C ASN A 162 10.89 18.13 34.56
N SER A 163 11.12 19.00 35.54
CA SER A 163 10.49 18.92 36.86
C SER A 163 9.03 19.35 36.80
N ASP A 164 8.15 18.57 37.41
CA ASP A 164 6.72 18.92 37.58
C ASP A 164 6.47 19.84 38.79
N GLU A 165 7.50 20.11 39.60
CA GLU A 165 7.37 21.00 40.77
C GLU A 165 7.37 22.49 40.39
N GLU A 166 6.29 23.20 40.72
CA GLU A 166 6.12 24.64 40.49
C GLU A 166 7.19 25.52 41.17
N LYS A 167 7.70 25.07 42.33
CA LYS A 167 8.69 25.82 43.13
C LYS A 167 10.13 25.37 42.84
N LYS A 168 10.36 24.62 41.77
CA LYS A 168 11.68 24.19 41.30
C LYS A 168 11.97 24.84 39.94
N ALA A 169 12.87 25.82 39.90
CA ALA A 169 13.25 26.50 38.67
C ALA A 169 14.50 25.86 38.05
N ALA A 170 14.51 25.76 36.72
CA ALA A 170 15.66 25.28 35.97
C ALA A 170 16.82 26.30 36.03
N THR A 171 18.04 25.82 36.23
CA THR A 171 19.25 26.64 36.05
C THR A 171 19.46 27.00 34.58
N PRO A 172 20.25 28.04 34.24
CA PRO A 172 20.62 28.32 32.85
C PRO A 172 21.25 27.12 32.12
N LYS A 173 21.98 26.27 32.86
CA LYS A 173 22.52 25.02 32.33
C LYS A 173 21.40 24.03 31.99
N ALA A 174 20.45 23.81 32.91
CA ALA A 174 19.31 22.93 32.67
C ALA A 174 18.49 23.37 31.45
N VAL A 175 18.23 24.68 31.31
CA VAL A 175 17.55 25.24 30.11
C VAL A 175 18.33 24.92 28.84
N LYS A 176 19.66 25.11 28.83
CA LYS A 176 20.51 24.77 27.68
C LYS A 176 20.47 23.28 27.37
N ASP A 177 20.52 22.42 28.38
CA ASP A 177 20.47 20.97 28.21
C ASP A 177 19.11 20.53 27.65
N GLY A 178 18.00 21.14 28.09
CA GLY A 178 16.66 20.88 27.55
C GLY A 178 16.47 21.33 26.09
N ILE A 179 17.08 22.45 25.69
CA ILE A 179 17.11 22.87 24.28
C ILE A 179 17.91 21.87 23.44
N ALA A 180 19.08 21.44 23.92
CA ALA A 180 19.89 20.45 23.22
C ALA A 180 19.16 19.09 23.07
N ASP A 181 18.42 18.66 24.10
CA ASP A 181 17.56 17.47 24.02
C ASP A 181 16.46 17.62 22.96
N HIS A 182 15.81 18.79 22.91
CA HIS A 182 14.81 19.10 21.89
C HIS A 182 15.40 19.08 20.47
N GLU A 183 16.58 19.67 20.26
CA GLU A 183 17.26 19.71 18.95
C GLU A 183 17.74 18.33 18.47
N GLN A 184 18.06 17.41 19.39
CA GLN A 184 18.51 16.06 19.06
C GLN A 184 17.37 15.07 18.80
N LYS A 185 16.14 15.39 19.22
CA LYS A 185 14.98 14.55 18.90
C LYS A 185 14.77 14.52 17.39
N ALA A 186 14.48 13.33 16.85
CA ALA A 186 14.26 13.14 15.42
C ALA A 186 13.03 13.91 14.90
N ASP A 187 12.01 14.07 15.75
CA ASP A 187 10.80 14.82 15.46
C ASP A 187 10.25 15.50 16.72
N PRO A 188 10.82 16.65 17.13
CA PRO A 188 10.31 17.41 18.27
C PRO A 188 8.99 18.15 17.94
N HIS A 189 8.57 18.14 16.67
CA HIS A 189 7.45 18.92 16.15
C HIS A 189 6.61 18.10 15.17
N SER A 190 5.85 17.14 15.70
CA SER A 190 5.08 16.17 14.92
C SER A 190 4.00 16.78 13.98
N GLN A 191 3.73 18.08 14.09
CA GLN A 191 2.87 18.79 13.16
C GLN A 191 3.53 19.13 11.81
N TYR A 192 4.86 19.00 11.69
CA TYR A 192 5.61 19.36 10.48
C TYR A 192 6.23 18.12 9.84
N ALA A 193 6.37 18.15 8.50
CA ALA A 193 7.11 17.13 7.79
C ALA A 193 8.61 17.25 8.10
N MET A 194 9.30 16.11 8.18
CA MET A 194 10.75 16.07 8.40
C MET A 194 11.50 16.79 7.28
N LYS A 195 12.59 17.48 7.63
CA LYS A 195 13.42 18.20 6.65
C LYS A 195 14.11 17.24 5.68
N GLU A 196 14.66 16.16 6.20
CA GLU A 196 15.38 15.15 5.42
C GLU A 196 14.49 13.94 5.22
N SER A 197 14.25 13.57 3.96
CA SER A 197 13.45 12.39 3.58
C SER A 197 12.08 12.28 4.27
N PRO A 198 11.18 13.29 4.12
CA PRO A 198 9.86 13.24 4.73
C PRO A 198 9.04 12.06 4.20
N VAL A 199 8.37 11.35 5.09
CA VAL A 199 7.29 10.43 4.73
C VAL A 199 5.99 11.23 4.68
N LEU A 200 5.46 11.44 3.48
CA LEU A 200 4.17 12.10 3.29
C LEU A 200 3.03 11.09 3.50
N THR A 201 2.08 11.40 4.38
CA THR A 201 0.87 10.59 4.62
C THR A 201 -0.38 11.35 4.16
N GLY A 202 -1.50 10.65 3.95
CA GLY A 202 -2.74 11.25 3.44
C GLY A 202 -2.71 11.55 1.93
N ILE A 203 -3.24 12.72 1.53
CA ILE A 203 -3.29 13.18 0.13
C ILE A 203 -2.49 14.50 0.04
N PRO A 204 -1.14 14.44 -0.04
CA PRO A 204 -0.32 15.64 -0.12
C PRO A 204 -0.57 16.40 -1.43
N GLU A 205 -0.84 17.71 -1.32
CA GLU A 205 -0.95 18.58 -2.48
C GLU A 205 0.39 19.25 -2.79
N ALA A 206 0.76 19.26 -4.07
CA ALA A 206 1.92 20.00 -4.57
C ALA A 206 1.48 20.84 -5.77
N PRO A 207 2.01 22.07 -5.96
CA PRO A 207 1.70 22.88 -7.14
C PRO A 207 2.02 22.13 -8.44
N THR A 208 1.16 22.27 -9.45
CA THR A 208 1.40 21.69 -10.79
C THR A 208 2.47 22.49 -11.52
N ALA A 209 3.58 21.85 -11.86
CA ALA A 209 4.63 22.47 -12.65
C ALA A 209 4.14 22.80 -14.08
N SER A 210 4.71 23.84 -14.69
CA SER A 210 4.49 24.13 -16.11
C SER A 210 5.10 23.05 -17.01
N ALA A 211 4.56 22.87 -18.22
CA ALA A 211 5.09 21.92 -19.19
C ALA A 211 6.57 22.21 -19.53
N GLY A 212 7.38 21.16 -19.65
CA GLY A 212 8.83 21.27 -19.90
C GLY A 212 9.68 21.63 -18.68
N SER A 213 9.09 21.72 -17.48
CA SER A 213 9.86 21.94 -16.25
C SER A 213 10.88 20.83 -15.99
N ASN A 214 12.10 21.20 -15.60
CA ASN A 214 13.21 20.32 -15.26
C ASN A 214 13.81 20.63 -13.87
N THR A 215 12.99 21.19 -12.98
CA THR A 215 13.40 21.58 -11.62
C THR A 215 13.30 20.40 -10.64
N ASN A 216 13.76 20.61 -9.41
CA ASN A 216 13.60 19.65 -8.31
C ASN A 216 12.21 19.69 -7.66
N GLN A 217 11.20 20.27 -8.32
CA GLN A 217 9.82 20.28 -7.83
C GLN A 217 9.22 18.87 -7.84
N ILE A 218 8.44 18.53 -6.82
CA ILE A 218 7.70 17.25 -6.78
C ILE A 218 6.71 17.19 -7.93
N ALA A 219 6.79 16.14 -8.76
CA ALA A 219 5.82 15.89 -9.81
C ALA A 219 4.50 15.39 -9.21
N ASN A 220 3.43 16.17 -9.37
CA ASN A 220 2.09 15.77 -8.93
C ASN A 220 1.37 14.96 -10.03
N THR A 221 0.23 14.36 -9.68
CA THR A 221 -0.56 13.52 -10.59
C THR A 221 -1.06 14.29 -11.81
N ALA A 222 -1.44 15.56 -11.67
CA ALA A 222 -1.88 16.41 -12.77
C ALA A 222 -0.77 16.67 -13.79
N PHE A 223 0.46 16.92 -13.35
CA PHE A 223 1.64 17.09 -14.22
C PHE A 223 1.93 15.81 -14.99
N VAL A 224 1.97 14.65 -14.31
CA VAL A 224 2.22 13.35 -14.96
C VAL A 224 1.13 13.03 -15.98
N GLN A 225 -0.14 13.27 -15.65
CA GLN A 225 -1.25 13.09 -16.58
C GLN A 225 -1.13 14.00 -17.80
N ALA A 226 -0.77 15.27 -17.62
CA ALA A 226 -0.54 16.21 -18.71
C ALA A 226 0.63 15.78 -19.61
N VAL A 227 1.74 15.28 -19.03
CA VAL A 227 2.88 14.75 -19.81
C VAL A 227 2.49 13.51 -20.60
N ILE A 228 1.76 12.57 -19.99
CA ILE A 228 1.27 11.36 -20.68
C ILE A 228 0.29 11.73 -21.79
N LEU A 229 -0.65 12.64 -21.54
CA LEU A 229 -1.54 13.17 -22.57
C LEU A 229 -0.79 13.96 -23.63
N GLY A 230 0.31 14.63 -23.29
CA GLY A 230 1.21 15.25 -24.25
C GLY A 230 1.97 14.23 -25.09
N LEU A 231 2.34 13.08 -24.54
CA LEU A 231 2.98 11.99 -25.27
C LEU A 231 1.99 11.26 -26.20
N ILE A 232 0.75 11.06 -25.71
CA ILE A 232 -0.33 10.37 -26.45
C ILE A 232 -1.04 11.32 -27.43
N GLY A 233 -1.22 12.58 -27.07
CA GLY A 233 -1.99 13.61 -27.77
C GLY A 233 -1.15 14.71 -28.42
N GLY A 234 0.15 14.76 -28.18
CA GLY A 234 1.11 15.53 -28.97
C GLY A 234 1.52 14.83 -30.26
N SER A 235 1.03 13.62 -30.54
CA SER A 235 1.14 13.00 -31.85
C SER A 235 0.08 13.63 -32.78
N PRO A 236 0.47 14.60 -33.64
CA PRO A 236 -0.47 15.33 -34.50
C PRO A 236 -0.94 14.36 -35.57
N GLU A 237 -2.26 14.22 -35.81
CA GLU A 237 -2.98 13.42 -36.85
C GLU A 237 -2.50 11.97 -37.14
N THR A 238 -1.19 11.72 -37.20
CA THR A 238 -0.43 10.49 -37.38
C THR A 238 -0.74 9.34 -36.41
N LEU A 239 -1.04 9.54 -35.12
CA LEU A 239 -1.52 8.44 -34.26
C LEU A 239 -3.01 8.13 -34.50
N SER A 240 -3.81 9.15 -34.84
CA SER A 240 -5.14 8.90 -35.42
C SER A 240 -4.99 8.11 -36.73
N THR A 241 -3.97 8.40 -37.53
CA THR A 241 -3.65 7.66 -38.75
C THR A 241 -3.20 6.23 -38.44
N LEU A 242 -2.32 5.98 -37.46
CA LEU A 242 -1.92 4.61 -37.08
C LEU A 242 -3.10 3.80 -36.52
N LYS A 243 -3.95 4.41 -35.68
CA LYS A 243 -5.19 3.78 -35.22
C LYS A 243 -6.17 3.54 -36.37
N LYS A 244 -6.36 4.50 -37.27
CA LYS A 244 -7.20 4.37 -38.47
C LYS A 244 -6.65 3.29 -39.41
N ILE A 245 -5.33 3.19 -39.58
CA ILE A 245 -4.68 2.15 -40.36
C ILE A 245 -4.91 0.80 -39.69
N ALA A 246 -4.68 0.68 -38.38
CA ALA A 246 -4.91 -0.54 -37.61
C ALA A 246 -6.38 -1.00 -37.71
N ASP A 247 -7.34 -0.09 -37.53
CA ASP A 247 -8.76 -0.36 -37.67
C ASP A 247 -9.11 -0.71 -39.15
N ALA A 248 -8.53 -0.02 -40.14
CA ALA A 248 -8.75 -0.27 -41.57
C ALA A 248 -8.21 -1.63 -42.05
N ILE A 249 -7.14 -2.13 -41.43
CA ILE A 249 -6.63 -3.49 -41.66
C ILE A 249 -7.22 -4.50 -40.66
N ASN A 250 -8.27 -4.14 -39.93
CA ASN A 250 -8.94 -4.98 -38.92
C ASN A 250 -7.99 -5.58 -37.86
N ASN A 251 -6.95 -4.82 -37.49
CA ASN A 251 -5.88 -5.24 -36.59
C ASN A 251 -5.22 -6.57 -37.00
N ASP A 252 -5.17 -6.89 -38.29
CA ASP A 252 -4.55 -8.13 -38.79
C ASP A 252 -3.02 -8.04 -38.72
N PRO A 253 -2.35 -8.80 -37.82
CA PRO A 253 -0.88 -8.81 -37.73
C PRO A 253 -0.22 -9.44 -38.96
N ASN A 254 -0.97 -10.15 -39.80
CA ASN A 254 -0.51 -10.83 -41.00
C ASN A 254 -1.14 -10.26 -42.27
N PHE A 255 -1.57 -8.98 -42.27
CA PHE A 255 -2.30 -8.36 -43.38
C PHE A 255 -1.72 -8.65 -44.77
N SER A 256 -0.40 -8.56 -44.93
CA SER A 256 0.26 -8.87 -46.21
C SER A 256 0.05 -10.31 -46.66
N THR A 257 0.07 -11.26 -45.73
CA THR A 257 -0.16 -12.69 -46.00
C THR A 257 -1.62 -12.94 -46.34
N THR A 258 -2.55 -12.31 -45.61
CA THR A 258 -3.99 -12.40 -45.86
C THR A 258 -4.33 -11.95 -47.28
N ILE A 259 -3.88 -10.76 -47.69
CA ILE A 259 -4.09 -10.24 -49.05
C ILE A 259 -3.43 -11.13 -50.10
N SER A 260 -2.23 -11.64 -49.85
CA SER A 260 -1.53 -12.55 -50.78
C SER A 260 -2.30 -13.85 -50.99
N ASN A 261 -2.87 -14.42 -49.92
CA ASN A 261 -3.68 -15.63 -49.98
C ASN A 261 -5.01 -15.38 -50.71
N GLU A 262 -5.69 -14.26 -50.45
CA GLU A 262 -6.92 -13.90 -51.17
C GLU A 262 -6.68 -13.69 -52.67
N LEU A 263 -5.56 -13.06 -53.04
CA LEU A 263 -5.18 -12.84 -54.42
C LEU A 263 -4.83 -14.16 -55.13
N ALA A 264 -4.20 -15.10 -54.42
CA ALA A 264 -3.87 -16.42 -54.96
C ALA A 264 -5.12 -17.27 -55.31
N LEU A 265 -6.29 -16.94 -54.77
CA LEU A 265 -7.57 -17.59 -55.12
C LEU A 265 -8.21 -17.04 -56.41
N LYS A 266 -7.70 -15.93 -56.96
CA LYS A 266 -8.21 -15.34 -58.20
C LYS A 266 -7.52 -15.96 -59.41
N ALA A 267 -8.26 -16.13 -60.51
CA ALA A 267 -7.66 -16.50 -61.79
C ALA A 267 -6.85 -15.31 -62.37
N PRO A 268 -5.74 -15.55 -63.09
CA PRO A 268 -5.01 -14.49 -63.80
C PRO A 268 -5.90 -13.71 -64.76
N LEU A 269 -5.65 -12.40 -64.91
CA LEU A 269 -6.41 -11.54 -65.82
C LEU A 269 -6.12 -11.88 -67.29
N ASP A 270 -4.84 -12.09 -67.62
CA ASP A 270 -4.43 -12.51 -68.95
C ASP A 270 -4.36 -14.03 -69.01
N SER A 271 -5.08 -14.60 -70.00
CA SER A 271 -5.00 -16.00 -70.37
C SER A 271 -5.09 -16.98 -69.17
N PRO A 272 -6.18 -16.94 -68.38
CA PRO A 272 -6.32 -17.80 -67.21
C PRO A 272 -6.32 -19.28 -67.61
N LEU A 273 -5.42 -20.06 -67.00
CA LEU A 273 -5.50 -21.51 -67.06
C LEU A 273 -6.63 -21.99 -66.14
N LEU A 274 -7.79 -22.32 -66.72
CA LEU A 274 -8.90 -22.89 -65.97
C LEU A 274 -8.67 -24.39 -65.75
N THR A 275 -8.72 -24.85 -64.50
CA THR A 275 -8.62 -26.26 -64.13
C THR A 275 -9.88 -26.73 -63.41
N GLY A 276 -10.12 -28.04 -63.35
CA GLY A 276 -11.36 -28.60 -62.79
C GLY A 276 -12.57 -28.43 -63.73
N ALA A 277 -13.74 -28.14 -63.16
CA ALA A 277 -14.99 -27.95 -63.89
C ALA A 277 -15.48 -26.48 -63.78
N PRO A 278 -14.87 -25.53 -64.51
CA PRO A 278 -15.29 -24.13 -64.47
C PRO A 278 -16.75 -24.01 -64.96
N SER A 279 -17.55 -23.24 -64.22
CA SER A 279 -18.93 -22.92 -64.62
C SER A 279 -18.96 -21.54 -65.28
N ALA A 280 -19.71 -21.43 -66.37
CA ALA A 280 -20.02 -20.16 -67.02
C ALA A 280 -21.52 -20.12 -67.36
N PRO A 281 -22.14 -18.94 -67.46
CA PRO A 281 -23.52 -18.82 -67.90
C PRO A 281 -23.72 -19.41 -69.30
N THR A 282 -24.83 -20.13 -69.51
CA THR A 282 -25.17 -20.67 -70.83
C THR A 282 -25.78 -19.56 -71.68
N ALA A 283 -25.11 -19.21 -72.77
CA ALA A 283 -25.55 -18.16 -73.68
C ALA A 283 -26.85 -18.53 -74.43
N PRO A 284 -27.64 -17.55 -74.90
CA PRO A 284 -28.70 -17.75 -75.91
C PRO A 284 -28.16 -18.31 -77.24
N GLU A 285 -29.00 -18.99 -78.04
CA GLU A 285 -28.59 -19.72 -79.26
C GLU A 285 -27.96 -18.85 -80.36
N ASP A 286 -28.33 -17.58 -80.44
CA ASP A 286 -27.90 -16.61 -81.43
C ASP A 286 -26.63 -15.82 -81.02
N THR A 287 -26.01 -16.19 -79.90
CA THR A 287 -24.84 -15.49 -79.38
C THR A 287 -23.61 -15.70 -80.27
N ASN A 288 -23.03 -14.61 -80.79
CA ASN A 288 -21.88 -14.62 -81.70
C ASN A 288 -20.73 -13.69 -81.24
N ASN A 289 -20.40 -13.74 -79.95
CA ASN A 289 -19.34 -12.91 -79.36
C ASN A 289 -18.23 -13.79 -78.74
N THR A 290 -17.33 -13.17 -77.97
CA THR A 290 -16.15 -13.83 -77.37
C THR A 290 -16.43 -14.54 -76.04
N GLN A 291 -17.70 -14.74 -75.66
CA GLN A 291 -18.07 -15.48 -74.45
C GLN A 291 -17.63 -16.95 -74.52
N ILE A 292 -17.27 -17.54 -73.36
CA ILE A 292 -17.00 -18.97 -73.26
C ILE A 292 -18.25 -19.77 -73.65
N ALA A 293 -18.13 -20.63 -74.67
CA ALA A 293 -19.17 -21.58 -75.05
C ALA A 293 -19.26 -22.71 -74.01
N THR A 294 -20.37 -22.78 -73.27
CA THR A 294 -20.59 -23.86 -72.30
C THR A 294 -20.92 -25.18 -73.00
N THR A 295 -20.68 -26.31 -72.32
CA THR A 295 -21.07 -27.63 -72.84
C THR A 295 -22.57 -27.75 -73.06
N ALA A 296 -23.39 -26.99 -72.33
CA ALA A 296 -24.84 -26.91 -72.55
C ALA A 296 -25.18 -26.15 -73.84
N PHE A 297 -24.53 -25.02 -74.12
CA PHE A 297 -24.70 -24.27 -75.36
C PHE A 297 -24.29 -25.11 -76.58
N VAL A 298 -23.11 -25.74 -76.55
CA VAL A 298 -22.61 -26.56 -77.66
C VAL A 298 -23.53 -27.76 -77.92
N ARG A 299 -23.98 -28.46 -76.87
CA ARG A 299 -24.94 -29.56 -77.03
C ARG A 299 -26.24 -29.09 -77.68
N ARG A 300 -26.75 -27.93 -77.27
CA ARG A 300 -27.97 -27.36 -77.86
C ARG A 300 -27.77 -26.98 -79.33
N ALA A 301 -26.66 -26.33 -79.67
CA ALA A 301 -26.31 -25.96 -81.05
C ALA A 301 -26.16 -27.20 -81.96
N ILE A 302 -25.53 -28.28 -81.49
CA ILE A 302 -25.42 -29.54 -82.23
C ILE A 302 -26.81 -30.17 -82.42
N SER A 303 -27.63 -30.22 -81.37
CA SER A 303 -29.00 -30.73 -81.48
C SER A 303 -29.84 -29.92 -82.47
N ALA A 304 -29.69 -28.59 -82.48
CA ALA A 304 -30.36 -27.72 -83.46
C ALA A 304 -29.86 -27.98 -84.89
N LEU A 305 -28.55 -28.14 -85.09
CA LEU A 305 -27.97 -28.47 -86.40
C LEU A 305 -28.49 -29.82 -86.92
N VAL A 306 -28.44 -30.87 -86.09
CA VAL A 306 -28.97 -32.21 -86.45
C VAL A 306 -30.48 -32.15 -86.71
N GLY A 307 -31.23 -31.42 -85.87
CA GLY A 307 -32.67 -31.22 -86.03
C GLY A 307 -33.06 -30.34 -87.22
N SER A 308 -32.13 -29.59 -87.82
CA SER A 308 -32.35 -28.80 -89.04
C SER A 308 -32.07 -29.56 -90.34
N ALA A 309 -31.50 -30.76 -90.24
CA ALA A 309 -31.31 -31.68 -91.36
C ALA A 309 -32.28 -32.90 -91.42
N PRO A 310 -33.56 -32.84 -90.99
CA PRO A 310 -34.43 -34.03 -91.06
C PRO A 310 -34.61 -34.49 -92.50
N GLU A 311 -34.97 -33.59 -93.42
CA GLU A 311 -35.30 -33.96 -94.80
C GLU A 311 -34.06 -34.41 -95.59
N THR A 312 -32.88 -33.84 -95.33
CA THR A 312 -31.65 -34.21 -96.05
C THR A 312 -31.04 -35.52 -95.55
N LEU A 313 -31.09 -35.80 -94.24
CA LEU A 313 -30.71 -37.13 -93.72
C LEU A 313 -31.71 -38.19 -94.16
N ASP A 314 -33.00 -37.85 -94.19
CA ASP A 314 -34.04 -38.72 -94.74
C ASP A 314 -33.77 -39.01 -96.21
N THR A 315 -33.41 -38.00 -97.02
CA THR A 315 -33.06 -38.20 -98.44
C THR A 315 -31.86 -39.16 -98.61
N ILE A 316 -30.82 -39.06 -97.79
CA ILE A 316 -29.67 -39.99 -97.87
C ILE A 316 -30.09 -41.40 -97.45
N ASN A 317 -30.93 -41.54 -96.43
CA ASN A 317 -31.47 -42.82 -95.98
C ASN A 317 -32.42 -43.44 -97.02
N GLU A 318 -33.26 -42.63 -97.66
CA GLU A 318 -34.13 -42.99 -98.76
C GLU A 318 -33.33 -43.41 -99.99
N ILE A 319 -32.28 -42.68 -100.36
CA ILE A 319 -31.38 -43.05 -101.46
C ILE A 319 -30.64 -44.35 -101.13
N ALA A 320 -30.09 -44.50 -99.92
CA ALA A 320 -29.43 -45.73 -99.50
C ALA A 320 -30.40 -46.93 -99.56
N THR A 321 -31.64 -46.74 -99.10
CA THR A 321 -32.70 -47.75 -99.17
C THR A 321 -33.12 -48.04 -100.62
N ALA A 322 -33.28 -47.03 -101.47
CA ALA A 322 -33.64 -47.17 -102.88
C ALA A 322 -32.56 -47.88 -103.70
N LEU A 323 -31.30 -47.71 -103.31
CA LEU A 323 -30.14 -48.46 -103.85
C LEU A 323 -29.96 -49.84 -103.16
N GLY A 324 -30.90 -50.24 -102.31
CA GLY A 324 -30.92 -51.56 -101.67
C GLY A 324 -29.89 -51.76 -100.57
N ASN A 325 -29.32 -50.67 -100.02
CA ASN A 325 -28.19 -50.69 -99.09
C ASN A 325 -27.00 -51.52 -99.61
N ASP A 326 -26.81 -51.57 -100.94
CA ASP A 326 -25.82 -52.41 -101.58
C ASP A 326 -24.42 -51.77 -101.56
N PRO A 327 -23.44 -52.31 -100.81
CA PRO A 327 -22.08 -51.76 -100.77
C PRO A 327 -21.37 -51.83 -102.12
N ASN A 328 -21.84 -52.72 -103.02
CA ASN A 328 -21.29 -52.94 -104.34
C ASN A 328 -22.31 -52.56 -105.43
N PHE A 329 -23.16 -51.56 -105.18
CA PHE A 329 -24.23 -51.14 -106.10
C PHE A 329 -23.77 -51.02 -107.56
N ALA A 330 -22.59 -50.45 -107.81
CA ALA A 330 -22.01 -50.35 -109.14
C ALA A 330 -21.77 -51.72 -109.80
N THR A 331 -21.23 -52.69 -109.06
CA THR A 331 -21.03 -54.07 -109.52
C THR A 331 -22.36 -54.78 -109.75
N THR A 332 -23.34 -54.60 -108.85
CA THR A 332 -24.66 -55.19 -108.98
C THR A 332 -25.41 -54.66 -110.21
N MET A 333 -25.35 -53.35 -110.46
CA MET A 333 -25.90 -52.75 -111.68
C MET A 333 -25.15 -53.20 -112.92
N LEU A 334 -23.82 -53.30 -112.88
CA LEU A 334 -23.03 -53.82 -113.99
C LEU A 334 -23.44 -55.26 -114.33
N ASN A 335 -23.65 -56.11 -113.32
CA ASN A 335 -24.14 -57.49 -113.50
C ASN A 335 -25.58 -57.52 -114.05
N ALA A 336 -26.48 -56.68 -113.53
CA ALA A 336 -27.86 -56.60 -114.00
C ALA A 336 -27.96 -56.11 -115.46
N LEU A 337 -27.13 -55.14 -115.86
CA LEU A 337 -27.04 -54.67 -117.24
C LEU A 337 -26.39 -55.71 -118.16
N GLY A 338 -25.36 -56.42 -117.69
CA GLY A 338 -24.74 -57.53 -118.43
C GLY A 338 -25.71 -58.67 -118.75
N GLY A 339 -26.72 -58.89 -117.89
CA GLY A 339 -27.81 -59.85 -118.14
C GLY A 339 -28.95 -59.34 -119.04
N LYS A 340 -28.95 -58.06 -119.45
CA LYS A 340 -30.02 -57.44 -120.29
C LYS A 340 -29.73 -57.49 -121.79
N GLN A 341 -28.58 -58.02 -122.23
CA GLN A 341 -28.40 -58.42 -123.62
C GLN A 341 -29.22 -59.71 -123.84
N PRO A 342 -30.24 -59.71 -124.73
CA PRO A 342 -31.39 -60.58 -124.59
C PRO A 342 -31.05 -62.06 -124.80
N LEU A 343 -31.52 -62.86 -123.83
CA LEU A 343 -31.68 -64.31 -123.84
C LEU A 343 -32.72 -64.75 -124.91
N ASP A 344 -32.64 -64.16 -126.10
CA ASP A 344 -33.27 -64.66 -127.30
C ASP A 344 -32.18 -65.36 -128.12
N ASN A 345 -32.28 -66.68 -128.18
CA ASN A 345 -31.32 -67.51 -128.90
C ASN A 345 -31.18 -67.07 -130.36
N THR A 346 -32.24 -66.52 -130.97
CA THR A 346 -32.21 -66.02 -132.35
C THR A 346 -31.32 -64.79 -132.44
N LEU A 347 -31.54 -63.75 -131.63
CA LEU A 347 -30.70 -62.54 -131.63
C LEU A 347 -29.24 -62.82 -131.24
N THR A 348 -29.01 -63.74 -130.30
CA THR A 348 -27.65 -64.16 -129.90
C THR A 348 -26.94 -64.89 -131.03
N ASN A 349 -27.64 -65.77 -131.76
CA ASN A 349 -27.08 -66.46 -132.91
C ASN A 349 -26.87 -65.54 -134.13
N LEU A 350 -27.69 -64.49 -134.29
CA LEU A 350 -27.54 -63.50 -135.38
C LEU A 350 -26.43 -62.48 -135.10
N SER A 351 -26.19 -62.14 -133.82
CA SER A 351 -25.14 -61.22 -133.40
C SER A 351 -23.75 -61.75 -133.74
N GLY A 352 -23.11 -61.19 -134.78
CA GLY A 352 -21.75 -61.53 -135.18
C GLY A 352 -21.64 -62.46 -136.39
N LYS A 353 -22.75 -62.86 -137.02
CA LYS A 353 -22.73 -63.53 -138.33
C LYS A 353 -22.60 -62.51 -139.47
N ASP A 354 -21.76 -62.83 -140.45
CA ASP A 354 -21.73 -62.09 -141.71
C ASP A 354 -22.92 -62.48 -142.61
N VAL A 355 -23.09 -61.79 -143.74
CA VAL A 355 -24.24 -62.01 -144.65
C VAL A 355 -24.34 -63.47 -145.09
N ALA A 356 -23.21 -64.15 -145.29
CA ALA A 356 -23.18 -65.56 -145.65
C ALA A 356 -23.66 -66.47 -144.50
N GLY A 357 -23.28 -66.15 -143.26
CA GLY A 357 -23.75 -66.84 -142.05
C GLY A 357 -25.23 -66.62 -141.73
N LEU A 358 -25.82 -65.48 -142.15
CA LEU A 358 -27.25 -65.17 -142.02
C LEU A 358 -28.12 -65.95 -143.01
N LEU A 359 -27.60 -66.28 -144.20
CA LEU A 359 -28.37 -66.95 -145.27
C LEU A 359 -28.47 -68.48 -145.10
N ALA A 360 -27.76 -69.06 -144.13
CA ALA A 360 -27.70 -70.51 -143.86
C ALA A 360 -28.39 -70.92 -142.53
N TYR A 361 -29.13 -69.98 -141.91
CA TYR A 361 -29.88 -70.16 -140.66
C TYR A 361 -31.38 -69.95 -140.93
#